data_AF-A0A956EAT3-F1
#
_entry.id   AF-A0A956EAT3-F1
#
_cell.length_a   1.000
_cell.length_b   1.000
_cell.length_c   1.000
_cell.angle_alpha   90.00
_cell.angle_beta   90.00
_cell.angle_gamma   90.00
#
_symmetry.space_group_name_H-M   'P 1'
#
loop_
_entity.id
_entity.type
_entity.pdbx_description
1 polymer ?
#
loop_
_entity_poly.entity_id
_entity_poly.type
_entity_poly.pdbx_seq_one_letter_code
_entity_poly.pdbx_strand_id
1 'polypeptide(L)'
;MPSLPAFHEYMVPIVSVLRREGRPLPIQELDDLVVKEMGLTEEQLSVPHSETRPDQSEASYHMTWARSYLKKTGWLENPKRGLWEASGDASLDQLDPEAVKQAVHDTYSRGKEKAQDLLELELEEEEHSNARVGIKVARTVKEAFDEAKRAGQIPSRVLVDQQRSRFRERFGPDALSKLDGEALLLHMHARGNHDSLVYWLEFKDDEEFGGWFGSITGGSALKFGLYQSAETQEWATGTPQKQVPLALEGAIAIARRQRDQLIAAHGVLSTAESDPNPDFEQIQADIERLAPDVGETIWGHKYLSLLHPTLVSAFHAIAYQRYELTKLVKHSSEKRYENARYFFHIARQLGMTMFELSITLRKLFGAPRSCWRVGTLGDEGSFWPQMRDGSYMAVNWPLPSFGWLDDNPNSR
;
A
#
# COMPACT_ATOMS: atom_id res chain seq x y z
N MET A 1 14.33 -9.12 27.50
CA MET A 1 13.21 -8.48 26.77
C MET A 1 12.63 -7.41 27.68
N PRO A 2 12.23 -6.24 27.16
CA PRO A 2 11.55 -5.24 27.98
C PRO A 2 10.29 -5.86 28.60
N SER A 3 10.01 -5.56 29.86
CA SER A 3 8.77 -5.99 30.51
C SER A 3 7.60 -5.21 29.91
N LEU A 4 6.64 -5.90 29.31
CA LEU A 4 5.40 -5.31 28.81
C LEU A 4 4.25 -5.56 29.80
N PRO A 5 3.35 -4.59 30.01
CA PRO A 5 2.13 -4.82 30.76
C PRO A 5 1.32 -5.95 30.13
N ALA A 6 0.64 -6.75 30.94
CA ALA A 6 -0.30 -7.76 30.48
C ALA A 6 -1.60 -7.10 29.96
N PHE A 7 -2.35 -7.80 29.12
CA PHE A 7 -3.54 -7.22 28.46
C PHE A 7 -4.55 -6.56 29.40
N HIS A 8 -4.79 -7.11 30.59
CA HIS A 8 -5.75 -6.56 31.54
C HIS A 8 -5.29 -5.24 32.19
N GLU A 9 -3.98 -4.97 32.21
CA GLU A 9 -3.42 -3.72 32.71
C GLU A 9 -3.72 -2.53 31.77
N TYR A 10 -4.08 -2.80 30.51
CA TYR A 10 -4.52 -1.77 29.56
C TYR A 10 -6.00 -1.38 29.75
N MET A 11 -6.80 -2.16 30.48
CA MET A 11 -8.25 -1.94 30.57
C MET A 11 -8.60 -0.58 31.17
N VAL A 12 -7.98 -0.23 32.30
CA VAL A 12 -8.24 1.06 32.98
C VAL A 12 -7.77 2.25 32.13
N PRO A 13 -6.53 2.27 31.58
CA PRO A 13 -6.10 3.31 30.64
C PRO A 13 -7.03 3.50 29.44
N ILE A 14 -7.51 2.41 28.81
CA ILE A 14 -8.41 2.51 27.66
C ILE A 14 -9.71 3.24 28.02
N VAL A 15 -10.38 2.84 29.11
CA VAL A 15 -11.63 3.49 29.53
C VAL A 15 -11.37 4.93 29.98
N SER A 16 -10.24 5.18 30.65
CA SER A 16 -9.79 6.53 31.05
C SER A 16 -9.66 7.47 29.85
N VAL A 17 -8.92 7.04 28.81
CA VAL A 17 -8.73 7.80 27.57
C VAL A 17 -10.07 8.10 26.90
N LEU A 18 -10.91 7.08 26.69
CA LEU A 18 -12.18 7.26 25.98
C LEU A 18 -13.14 8.19 26.71
N ARG A 19 -13.19 8.13 28.04
CA ARG A 19 -14.00 9.05 28.86
C ARG A 19 -13.46 10.47 28.85
N ARG A 20 -12.14 10.64 28.86
CA ARG A 20 -11.50 11.95 28.77
C ARG A 20 -11.78 12.61 27.43
N GLU A 21 -11.68 11.86 26.33
CA GLU A 21 -11.91 12.38 24.99
C GLU A 21 -13.40 12.61 24.70
N GLY A 22 -14.31 11.85 25.34
CA GLY A 22 -15.76 12.07 25.27
C GLY A 22 -16.36 11.90 23.86
N ARG A 23 -15.67 11.16 22.99
CA ARG A 23 -16.10 10.85 21.62
C ARG A 23 -15.60 9.46 21.21
N PRO A 24 -16.21 8.83 20.18
CA PRO A 24 -15.63 7.65 19.55
C PRO A 24 -14.23 7.93 18.97
N LEU A 25 -13.28 7.04 19.23
CA LEU A 25 -11.91 7.12 18.73
C LEU A 25 -11.60 5.97 17.75
N PRO A 26 -10.92 6.24 16.62
CA PRO A 26 -10.30 5.19 15.80
C PRO A 26 -9.23 4.44 16.57
N ILE A 27 -9.01 3.16 16.24
CA ILE A 27 -8.08 2.30 17.00
C ILE A 27 -6.66 2.88 17.10
N GLN A 28 -6.10 3.41 16.01
CA GLN A 28 -4.74 3.98 16.04
C GLN A 28 -4.64 5.17 17.01
N GLU A 29 -5.60 6.10 16.95
CA GLU A 29 -5.63 7.27 17.83
C GLU A 29 -5.80 6.87 19.30
N LEU A 30 -6.65 5.89 19.58
CA LEU A 30 -6.81 5.35 20.93
C LEU A 30 -5.53 4.70 21.46
N ASP A 31 -4.86 3.87 20.65
CA ASP A 31 -3.64 3.17 21.05
C ASP A 31 -2.51 4.16 21.33
N ASP A 32 -2.32 5.18 20.48
CA ASP A 32 -1.30 6.21 20.69
C ASP A 32 -1.54 6.99 22.00
N LEU A 33 -2.79 7.29 22.33
CA LEU A 33 -3.16 7.96 23.58
C LEU A 33 -2.94 7.07 24.80
N VAL A 34 -3.28 5.78 24.72
CA VAL A 34 -3.07 4.82 25.82
C VAL A 34 -1.58 4.56 26.05
N VAL A 35 -0.81 4.39 24.98
CA VAL A 35 0.66 4.27 25.01
C VAL A 35 1.28 5.46 25.74
N LYS A 36 0.84 6.68 25.40
CA LYS A 36 1.29 7.90 26.05
C LYS A 36 0.88 7.98 27.52
N GLU A 37 -0.35 7.58 27.86
CA GLU A 37 -0.86 7.57 29.23
C GLU A 37 -0.12 6.58 30.13
N MET A 38 0.25 5.42 29.58
CA MET A 38 1.01 4.39 30.28
C MET A 38 2.53 4.64 30.29
N GLY A 39 3.01 5.63 29.54
CA GLY A 39 4.44 5.95 29.43
C GLY A 39 5.27 4.82 28.81
N LEU A 40 4.71 4.09 27.84
CA LEU A 40 5.43 3.00 27.19
C LEU A 40 6.55 3.54 26.28
N THR A 41 7.70 2.88 26.35
CA THR A 41 8.91 3.25 25.58
C THR A 41 8.90 2.66 24.17
N GLU A 42 9.66 3.26 23.24
CA GLU A 42 9.85 2.72 21.89
C GLU A 42 10.39 1.28 21.91
N GLU A 43 11.30 0.97 22.84
CA GLU A 43 11.81 -0.40 23.02
C GLU A 43 10.69 -1.39 23.37
N GLN A 44 9.74 -1.01 24.22
CA GLN A 44 8.56 -1.83 24.53
C GLN A 44 7.61 -1.96 23.33
N LEU A 45 7.41 -0.88 22.57
CA LEU A 45 6.53 -0.88 21.38
C LEU A 45 7.14 -1.66 20.20
N SER A 46 8.45 -1.86 20.19
CA SER A 46 9.16 -2.61 19.15
C SER A 46 9.08 -4.14 19.30
N VAL A 47 8.55 -4.65 20.42
CA VAL A 47 8.46 -6.11 20.67
C VAL A 47 7.34 -6.71 19.81
N PRO A 48 7.65 -7.59 18.84
CA PRO A 48 6.63 -8.20 17.99
C PRO A 48 5.82 -9.24 18.75
N HIS A 49 4.51 -9.29 18.51
CA HIS A 49 3.63 -10.29 19.14
C HIS A 49 3.93 -11.72 18.68
N SER A 50 4.26 -11.86 17.39
CA SER A 50 4.56 -13.16 16.79
C SER A 50 5.63 -12.99 15.72
N GLU A 51 6.50 -13.98 15.59
CA GLU A 51 7.50 -14.05 14.52
C GLU A 51 6.87 -14.00 13.12
N THR A 52 5.63 -14.49 13.00
CA THR A 52 4.85 -14.47 11.76
C THR A 52 4.10 -13.15 11.52
N ARG A 53 4.03 -12.26 12.52
CA ARG A 53 3.32 -10.97 12.49
C ARG A 53 4.18 -9.86 13.12
N PRO A 54 5.37 -9.57 12.58
CA PRO A 54 6.34 -8.66 13.20
C PRO A 54 5.90 -7.18 13.21
N ASP A 55 4.91 -6.82 12.39
CA ASP A 55 4.31 -5.48 12.31
C ASP A 55 3.25 -5.21 13.40
N GLN A 56 2.87 -6.23 14.18
CA GLN A 56 2.01 -6.06 15.34
C GLN A 56 2.86 -6.16 16.60
N SER A 57 2.87 -5.10 17.40
CA SER A 57 3.53 -5.14 18.70
C SER A 57 2.70 -5.95 19.70
N GLU A 58 3.37 -6.56 20.67
CA GLU A 58 2.72 -7.25 21.80
C GLU A 58 1.77 -6.28 22.54
N ALA A 59 2.14 -4.99 22.65
CA ALA A 59 1.30 -3.96 23.25
C ALA A 59 -0.01 -3.74 22.48
N SER A 60 0.05 -3.64 21.14
CA SER A 60 -1.13 -3.50 20.29
C SER A 60 -2.04 -4.75 20.38
N TYR A 61 -1.44 -5.94 20.44
CA TYR A 61 -2.17 -7.19 20.67
C TYR A 61 -2.90 -7.20 22.03
N HIS A 62 -2.21 -6.80 23.10
CA HIS A 62 -2.77 -6.66 24.44
C HIS A 62 -3.93 -5.66 24.51
N MET A 63 -3.78 -4.48 23.88
CA MET A 63 -4.86 -3.49 23.82
C MET A 63 -6.09 -4.00 23.06
N THR A 64 -5.89 -4.82 22.03
CA THR A 64 -6.99 -5.45 21.28
C THR A 64 -7.80 -6.39 22.18
N TRP A 65 -7.14 -7.25 22.96
CA TRP A 65 -7.83 -8.11 23.93
C TRP A 65 -8.53 -7.31 25.04
N ALA A 66 -7.89 -6.26 25.55
CA ALA A 66 -8.47 -5.41 26.58
C ALA A 66 -9.80 -4.80 26.13
N ARG A 67 -9.84 -4.23 24.91
CA ARG A 67 -11.06 -3.68 24.31
C ARG A 67 -12.17 -4.72 24.15
N SER A 68 -11.84 -5.89 23.62
CA SER A 68 -12.81 -6.99 23.42
C SER A 68 -13.46 -7.42 24.74
N TYR A 69 -12.66 -7.56 25.80
CA TYR A 69 -13.15 -7.92 27.14
C TYR A 69 -14.04 -6.82 27.71
N LEU A 70 -13.60 -5.56 27.64
CA LEU A 70 -14.36 -4.43 28.14
C LEU A 70 -15.71 -4.28 27.43
N LYS A 71 -15.77 -4.49 26.10
CA LYS A 71 -16.99 -4.50 25.30
C LYS A 71 -18.01 -5.50 25.82
N LYS A 72 -17.57 -6.75 26.05
CA LYS A 72 -18.43 -7.84 26.55
C LYS A 72 -19.02 -7.55 27.92
N THR A 73 -18.27 -6.83 28.75
CA THR A 73 -18.70 -6.42 30.09
C THR A 73 -19.43 -5.07 30.12
N GLY A 74 -19.68 -4.46 28.96
CA GLY A 74 -20.46 -3.21 28.87
C GLY A 74 -19.72 -1.95 29.28
N TRP A 75 -18.38 -1.97 29.32
CA TRP A 75 -17.57 -0.77 29.59
C TRP A 75 -17.27 0.03 28.32
N LEU A 76 -17.31 -0.63 27.16
CA LEU A 76 -17.07 -0.02 25.86
C LEU A 76 -18.16 -0.40 24.86
N GLU A 77 -18.39 0.47 23.90
CA GLU A 77 -19.13 0.17 22.68
C GLU A 77 -18.20 0.27 21.46
N ASN A 78 -18.61 -0.42 20.40
CA ASN A 78 -17.98 -0.33 19.08
C ASN A 78 -19.08 0.09 18.09
N PRO A 79 -19.50 1.38 18.11
CA PRO A 79 -20.67 1.87 17.37
C PRO A 79 -20.52 1.68 15.85
N LYS A 80 -19.28 1.69 15.37
CA LYS A 80 -18.91 1.35 14.01
C LYS A 80 -17.58 0.62 14.06
N ARG A 81 -17.45 -0.45 13.28
CA ARG A 81 -16.22 -1.24 13.15
C ARG A 81 -14.97 -0.32 13.07
N GLY A 82 -14.02 -0.53 13.97
CA GLY A 82 -12.79 0.27 14.10
C GLY A 82 -12.91 1.58 14.91
N LEU A 83 -14.09 1.92 15.43
CA LEU A 83 -14.34 3.08 16.30
C LEU A 83 -14.82 2.60 17.66
N TRP A 84 -14.18 3.07 18.72
CA TRP A 84 -14.42 2.67 20.09
C TRP A 84 -14.89 3.84 20.93
N GLU A 85 -15.87 3.60 21.80
CA GLU A 85 -16.46 4.60 22.68
C GLU A 85 -16.64 4.00 24.09
N ALA A 86 -16.55 4.85 25.13
CA ALA A 86 -16.89 4.41 26.48
C ALA A 86 -18.41 4.20 26.61
N SER A 87 -18.82 3.12 27.26
CA SER A 87 -20.23 2.85 27.59
C SER A 87 -20.46 3.04 29.09
N GLY A 88 -21.65 3.55 29.42
CA GLY A 88 -22.13 3.69 30.79
C GLY A 88 -21.40 4.72 31.67
N ASP A 89 -22.06 5.04 32.79
CA ASP A 89 -21.64 6.11 33.71
C ASP A 89 -20.95 5.59 34.99
N ALA A 90 -20.69 4.29 35.07
CA ALA A 90 -20.04 3.65 36.24
C ALA A 90 -18.67 4.29 36.53
N SER A 91 -18.30 4.55 37.78
CA SER A 91 -16.99 5.17 38.08
C SER A 91 -15.83 4.29 37.60
N LEU A 92 -14.71 4.88 37.17
CA LEU A 92 -13.49 4.12 36.83
C LEU A 92 -13.00 3.27 38.02
N ASP A 93 -13.24 3.71 39.25
CA ASP A 93 -12.89 2.95 40.47
C ASP A 93 -13.68 1.63 40.61
N GLN A 94 -14.75 1.46 39.84
CA GLN A 94 -15.57 0.24 39.81
C GLN A 94 -15.09 -0.76 38.75
N LEU A 95 -14.15 -0.36 37.88
CA LEU A 95 -13.56 -1.24 36.89
C LEU A 95 -12.48 -2.10 37.56
N ASP A 96 -12.82 -3.35 37.84
CA ASP A 96 -11.88 -4.39 38.26
C ASP A 96 -11.48 -5.26 37.04
N PRO A 97 -10.23 -5.14 36.54
CA PRO A 97 -9.77 -5.93 35.41
C PRO A 97 -9.80 -7.45 35.64
N GLU A 98 -9.65 -7.93 36.89
CA GLU A 98 -9.74 -9.36 37.20
C GLU A 98 -11.19 -9.85 37.11
N ALA A 99 -12.14 -9.07 37.64
CA ALA A 99 -13.57 -9.37 37.51
C ALA A 99 -14.01 -9.39 36.03
N VAL A 100 -13.51 -8.46 35.21
CA VAL A 100 -13.76 -8.44 33.76
C VAL A 100 -13.23 -9.71 33.10
N LYS A 101 -12.00 -10.13 33.43
CA LYS A 101 -11.43 -11.40 32.91
C LYS A 101 -12.28 -12.60 33.29
N GLN A 102 -12.70 -12.69 34.55
CA GLN A 102 -13.49 -13.81 35.03
C GLN A 102 -14.86 -13.88 34.34
N ALA A 103 -15.56 -12.74 34.22
CA ALA A 103 -16.86 -12.66 33.57
C ALA A 103 -16.82 -13.15 32.11
N VAL A 104 -15.78 -12.77 31.37
CA VAL A 104 -15.56 -13.19 29.98
C VAL A 104 -15.13 -14.67 29.90
N HIS A 105 -14.31 -15.16 30.83
CA HIS A 105 -13.94 -16.57 30.90
C HIS A 105 -15.15 -17.48 31.15
N ASP A 106 -16.06 -17.07 32.02
CA ASP A 106 -17.29 -17.79 32.32
C ASP A 106 -18.21 -17.88 31.10
N THR A 107 -18.17 -16.89 30.19
CA THR A 107 -18.87 -16.95 28.91
C THR A 107 -18.23 -17.97 27.96
N TYR A 108 -16.90 -18.00 27.87
CA TYR A 108 -16.17 -18.98 27.02
C TYR A 108 -16.38 -20.44 27.41
N SER A 109 -16.60 -20.71 28.70
CA SER A 109 -16.84 -22.06 29.21
C SER A 109 -18.14 -22.72 28.67
N ARG A 110 -19.02 -21.95 28.00
CA ARG A 110 -20.31 -22.41 27.44
C ARG A 110 -20.29 -22.75 25.93
N GLY A 111 -19.15 -22.63 25.24
CA GLY A 111 -18.96 -23.09 23.85
C GLY A 111 -19.46 -22.14 22.74
N LYS A 112 -18.97 -22.35 21.50
CA LYS A 112 -19.11 -21.53 20.25
C LYS A 112 -18.58 -20.08 20.26
N GLU A 113 -18.60 -19.37 21.38
CA GLU A 113 -18.25 -17.94 21.44
C GLU A 113 -16.75 -17.66 21.17
N LYS A 114 -15.84 -18.49 21.71
CA LYS A 114 -14.38 -18.29 21.56
C LYS A 114 -13.89 -18.18 20.11
N ALA A 115 -14.45 -18.97 19.20
CA ALA A 115 -14.07 -18.93 17.78
C ALA A 115 -14.59 -17.67 17.07
N GLN A 116 -15.75 -17.15 17.48
CA GLN A 116 -16.31 -15.91 16.96
C GLN A 116 -15.53 -14.69 17.49
N ASP A 117 -15.10 -14.72 18.75
CA ASP A 117 -14.26 -13.66 19.32
C ASP A 117 -12.86 -13.65 18.74
N LEU A 118 -12.24 -14.82 18.53
CA LEU A 118 -10.97 -14.92 17.81
C LEU A 118 -11.10 -14.36 16.39
N LEU A 119 -12.22 -14.61 15.71
CA LEU A 119 -12.49 -14.05 14.40
C LEU A 119 -12.73 -12.53 14.46
N GLU A 120 -13.47 -12.04 15.46
CA GLU A 120 -13.72 -10.59 15.66
C GLU A 120 -12.43 -9.85 16.01
N LEU A 121 -11.56 -10.46 16.82
CA LEU A 121 -10.21 -9.98 17.13
C LEU A 121 -9.34 -9.97 15.88
N GLU A 122 -9.27 -11.05 15.11
CA GLU A 122 -8.54 -11.07 13.83
C GLU A 122 -9.05 -9.97 12.89
N LEU A 123 -10.36 -9.76 12.84
CA LEU A 123 -11.01 -8.72 12.06
C LEU A 123 -10.72 -7.30 12.58
N GLU A 124 -10.59 -7.10 13.88
CA GLU A 124 -10.22 -5.81 14.51
C GLU A 124 -8.71 -5.54 14.36
N GLU A 125 -7.86 -6.56 14.43
CA GLU A 125 -6.43 -6.48 14.15
C GLU A 125 -6.15 -6.10 12.69
N GLU A 126 -6.92 -6.68 11.77
CA GLU A 126 -6.92 -6.33 10.35
C GLU A 126 -7.35 -4.87 10.09
N GLU A 127 -8.17 -4.30 10.97
CA GLU A 127 -8.60 -2.90 10.89
C GLU A 127 -7.66 -1.94 11.60
N HIS A 128 -7.08 -2.36 12.73
CA HIS A 128 -6.08 -1.61 13.47
C HIS A 128 -4.85 -1.40 12.60
N SER A 129 -4.38 -2.46 11.95
CA SER A 129 -3.45 -2.32 10.84
C SER A 129 -4.22 -1.94 9.58
N ASN A 130 -4.56 -0.65 9.44
CA ASN A 130 -5.10 -0.08 8.20
C ASN A 130 -4.31 -0.53 6.95
N ALA A 131 -3.06 -0.95 7.13
CA ALA A 131 -2.17 -1.47 6.11
C ALA A 131 -2.39 -2.94 5.65
N ARG A 132 -3.16 -3.78 6.37
CA ARG A 132 -3.36 -5.23 6.06
C ARG A 132 -4.68 -5.51 5.36
N VAL A 133 -4.77 -6.58 4.58
CA VAL A 133 -6.04 -6.98 3.93
C VAL A 133 -6.80 -7.98 4.77
N GLY A 134 -8.14 -7.92 4.71
CA GLY A 134 -8.96 -8.83 5.49
C GLY A 134 -8.93 -10.27 5.00
N ILE A 135 -9.21 -11.25 5.87
CA ILE A 135 -8.99 -12.69 5.62
C ILE A 135 -9.57 -13.21 4.30
N LYS A 136 -10.74 -12.70 3.89
CA LYS A 136 -11.37 -13.07 2.61
C LYS A 136 -10.54 -12.60 1.41
N VAL A 137 -10.11 -11.33 1.44
CA VAL A 137 -9.25 -10.75 0.39
C VAL A 137 -7.89 -11.43 0.40
N ALA A 138 -7.29 -11.63 1.59
CA ALA A 138 -6.02 -12.33 1.75
C ALA A 138 -6.05 -13.72 1.12
N ARG A 139 -7.09 -14.51 1.42
CA ARG A 139 -7.29 -15.85 0.84
C ARG A 139 -7.43 -15.79 -0.68
N THR A 140 -8.27 -14.91 -1.22
CA THR A 140 -8.45 -14.76 -2.67
C THR A 140 -7.14 -14.40 -3.38
N VAL A 141 -6.36 -13.47 -2.82
CA VAL A 141 -5.05 -13.10 -3.37
C VAL A 141 -4.06 -14.27 -3.30
N LYS A 142 -4.06 -15.03 -2.19
CA LYS A 142 -3.17 -16.18 -2.01
C LYS A 142 -3.49 -17.32 -2.98
N GLU A 143 -4.76 -17.67 -3.13
CA GLU A 143 -5.22 -18.71 -4.06
C GLU A 143 -4.82 -18.38 -5.50
N ALA A 144 -5.01 -17.13 -5.93
CA ALA A 144 -4.62 -16.67 -7.26
C ALA A 144 -3.10 -16.66 -7.47
N PHE A 145 -2.33 -16.31 -6.43
CA PHE A 145 -0.86 -16.40 -6.49
C PHE A 145 -0.40 -17.85 -6.65
N ASP A 146 -0.94 -18.79 -5.86
CA ASP A 146 -0.56 -20.20 -5.91
C ASP A 146 -0.97 -20.85 -7.25
N GLU A 147 -2.11 -20.45 -7.82
CA GLU A 147 -2.52 -20.82 -9.17
C GLU A 147 -1.56 -20.27 -10.23
N ALA A 148 -1.29 -18.96 -10.23
CA ALA A 148 -0.41 -18.32 -11.21
C ALA A 148 1.02 -18.88 -11.13
N LYS A 149 1.50 -19.20 -9.93
CA LYS A 149 2.79 -19.85 -9.71
C LYS A 149 2.83 -21.27 -10.28
N ARG A 150 1.79 -22.09 -10.04
CA ARG A 150 1.68 -23.44 -10.63
C ARG A 150 1.60 -23.40 -12.15
N ALA A 151 0.95 -22.38 -12.71
CA ALA A 151 0.85 -22.17 -14.16
C ALA A 151 2.13 -21.60 -14.79
N GLY A 152 3.22 -21.37 -14.04
CA GLY A 152 4.47 -20.81 -14.55
C GLY A 152 4.36 -19.34 -14.98
N GLN A 153 3.33 -18.62 -14.50
CA GLN A 153 3.05 -17.24 -14.88
C GLN A 153 3.70 -16.20 -13.94
N ILE A 154 4.38 -16.68 -12.90
CA ILE A 154 5.19 -15.86 -12.00
C ILE A 154 6.63 -16.32 -12.14
N PRO A 155 7.56 -15.45 -12.57
CA PRO A 155 8.97 -15.81 -12.70
C PRO A 155 9.57 -16.15 -11.34
N SER A 156 10.58 -17.01 -11.31
CA SER A 156 11.24 -17.40 -10.06
C SER A 156 11.96 -16.20 -9.44
N ARG A 157 12.03 -16.15 -8.10
CA ARG A 157 12.77 -15.09 -7.39
C ARG A 157 14.24 -15.02 -7.83
N VAL A 158 14.87 -16.18 -8.08
CA VAL A 158 16.25 -16.26 -8.60
C VAL A 158 16.39 -15.54 -9.95
N LEU A 159 15.48 -15.79 -10.90
CA LEU A 159 15.51 -15.12 -12.20
C LEU A 159 15.29 -13.60 -12.04
N VAL A 160 14.33 -13.22 -11.21
CA VAL A 160 14.02 -11.82 -10.93
C VAL A 160 15.23 -11.09 -10.34
N ASP A 161 15.92 -11.70 -9.37
CA ASP A 161 17.10 -11.11 -8.72
C ASP A 161 18.28 -11.00 -9.69
N GLN A 162 18.48 -11.99 -10.56
CA GLN A 162 19.49 -11.94 -11.62
C GLN A 162 19.23 -10.79 -12.60
N GLN A 163 18.00 -10.63 -13.08
CA GLN A 163 17.66 -9.55 -14.02
C GLN A 163 17.76 -8.16 -13.38
N ARG A 164 17.36 -8.03 -12.10
CA ARG A 164 17.55 -6.78 -11.34
C ARG A 164 19.02 -6.46 -11.11
N SER A 165 19.86 -7.47 -10.88
CA SER A 165 21.31 -7.29 -10.73
C SER A 165 21.93 -6.76 -12.02
N ARG A 166 21.59 -7.34 -13.19
CA ARG A 166 22.04 -6.83 -14.50
C ARG A 166 21.59 -5.39 -14.74
N PHE A 167 20.35 -5.07 -14.42
CA PHE A 167 19.84 -3.70 -14.51
C PHE A 167 20.65 -2.75 -13.62
N ARG A 168 20.94 -3.13 -12.37
CA ARG A 168 21.74 -2.35 -11.42
C ARG A 168 23.19 -2.18 -11.89
N GLU A 169 23.80 -3.19 -12.48
CA GLU A 169 25.16 -3.11 -13.02
C GLU A 169 25.27 -2.08 -14.16
N ARG A 170 24.25 -1.99 -15.03
CA ARG A 170 24.22 -1.06 -16.17
C ARG A 170 23.76 0.35 -15.82
N PHE A 171 22.75 0.46 -14.95
CA PHE A 171 22.01 1.69 -14.73
C PHE A 171 21.87 2.08 -13.27
N GLY A 172 22.47 1.32 -12.34
CA GLY A 172 22.48 1.69 -10.93
C GLY A 172 23.25 2.99 -10.67
N PRO A 173 23.14 3.52 -9.44
CA PRO A 173 23.76 4.79 -9.04
C PRO A 173 25.27 4.83 -9.30
N ASP A 174 25.98 3.73 -9.03
CA ASP A 174 27.43 3.61 -9.26
C ASP A 174 27.80 3.62 -10.75
N ALA A 175 26.94 3.09 -11.61
CA ALA A 175 27.16 3.09 -13.06
C ALA A 175 26.90 4.49 -13.63
N LEU A 176 25.77 5.10 -13.26
CA LEU A 176 25.39 6.42 -13.75
C LEU A 176 26.30 7.54 -13.24
N SER A 177 26.76 7.47 -11.99
CA SER A 177 27.66 8.48 -11.40
C SER A 177 29.01 8.59 -12.09
N LYS A 178 29.44 7.55 -12.81
CA LYS A 178 30.70 7.53 -13.58
C LYS A 178 30.57 8.15 -14.97
N LEU A 179 29.35 8.46 -15.41
CA LEU A 179 29.07 8.99 -16.74
C LEU A 179 28.76 10.48 -16.67
N ASP A 180 29.21 11.23 -17.67
CA ASP A 180 28.90 12.64 -17.81
C ASP A 180 28.87 13.09 -19.28
N GLY A 181 28.39 14.30 -19.55
CA GLY A 181 28.38 14.86 -20.90
C GLY A 181 27.47 14.10 -21.86
N GLU A 182 27.87 14.03 -23.13
CA GLU A 182 27.11 13.33 -24.17
C GLU A 182 27.02 11.81 -23.92
N ALA A 183 28.04 11.20 -23.30
CA ALA A 183 28.02 9.78 -22.96
C ALA A 183 26.88 9.45 -21.99
N LEU A 184 26.67 10.27 -20.95
CA LEU A 184 25.54 10.13 -20.04
C LEU A 184 24.21 10.30 -20.77
N LEU A 185 24.10 11.36 -21.58
CA LEU A 185 22.90 11.68 -22.34
C LEU A 185 22.47 10.49 -23.22
N LEU A 186 23.40 9.92 -23.98
CA LEU A 186 23.13 8.79 -24.86
C LEU A 186 22.84 7.52 -24.06
N HIS A 187 23.59 7.24 -22.98
CA HIS A 187 23.35 6.08 -22.13
C HIS A 187 21.96 6.10 -21.49
N MET A 188 21.48 7.28 -21.10
CA MET A 188 20.15 7.41 -20.49
C MET A 188 19.03 7.47 -21.54
N HIS A 189 19.16 8.32 -22.57
CA HIS A 189 18.03 8.76 -23.40
C HIS A 189 18.15 8.44 -24.90
N ALA A 190 19.24 7.82 -25.37
CA ALA A 190 19.37 7.55 -26.80
C ALA A 190 18.20 6.71 -27.33
N ARG A 191 17.60 7.18 -28.42
CA ARG A 191 16.49 6.49 -29.07
C ARG A 191 17.03 5.51 -30.12
N GLY A 192 16.44 4.32 -30.19
CA GLY A 192 16.88 3.26 -31.12
C GLY A 192 18.14 2.53 -30.67
N ASN A 193 18.78 2.99 -29.59
CA ASN A 193 19.80 2.23 -28.90
C ASN A 193 19.13 1.22 -27.95
N HIS A 194 19.32 -0.08 -28.21
CA HIS A 194 18.78 -1.16 -27.38
C HIS A 194 19.49 -1.28 -26.01
N ASP A 195 20.52 -0.46 -25.79
CA ASP A 195 21.29 -0.39 -24.55
C ASP A 195 21.01 0.86 -23.71
N SER A 196 20.12 1.76 -24.12
CA SER A 196 19.79 2.95 -23.31
C SER A 196 18.85 2.63 -22.16
N LEU A 197 18.92 3.43 -21.09
CA LEU A 197 18.04 3.29 -19.92
C LEU A 197 16.56 3.36 -20.33
N VAL A 198 16.18 4.36 -21.13
CA VAL A 198 14.78 4.50 -21.58
C VAL A 198 14.29 3.30 -22.39
N TYR A 199 15.16 2.67 -23.20
CA TYR A 199 14.81 1.45 -23.92
C TYR A 199 14.57 0.28 -22.96
N TRP A 200 15.47 0.08 -21.99
CA TRP A 200 15.32 -0.97 -20.98
C TRP A 200 14.05 -0.80 -20.14
N LEU A 201 13.71 0.45 -19.80
CA LEU A 201 12.50 0.73 -19.04
C LEU A 201 11.21 0.56 -19.85
N GLU A 202 11.19 0.86 -21.14
CA GLU A 202 9.95 0.88 -21.92
C GLU A 202 9.73 -0.35 -22.82
N PHE A 203 10.79 -0.89 -23.41
CA PHE A 203 10.68 -1.83 -24.54
C PHE A 203 11.37 -3.17 -24.35
N LYS A 204 12.40 -3.25 -23.49
CA LYS A 204 13.15 -4.50 -23.33
C LYS A 204 12.27 -5.59 -22.71
N ASP A 205 12.19 -6.71 -23.42
CA ASP A 205 11.46 -7.92 -23.03
C ASP A 205 12.10 -9.13 -23.72
N ASP A 206 13.17 -9.63 -23.11
CA ASP A 206 13.95 -10.77 -23.60
C ASP A 206 14.52 -11.59 -22.42
N GLU A 207 15.33 -12.60 -22.71
CA GLU A 207 15.95 -13.46 -21.69
C GLU A 207 16.88 -12.68 -20.73
N GLU A 208 17.45 -11.56 -21.19
CA GLU A 208 18.33 -10.73 -20.38
C GLU A 208 17.52 -9.94 -19.35
N PHE A 209 16.36 -9.41 -19.75
CA PHE A 209 15.47 -8.59 -18.92
C PHE A 209 14.01 -8.70 -19.39
N GLY A 210 13.14 -9.25 -18.55
CA GLY A 210 11.75 -9.55 -18.92
C GLY A 210 10.78 -8.40 -18.70
N GLY A 211 9.70 -8.37 -19.50
CA GLY A 211 8.65 -7.35 -19.48
C GLY A 211 7.70 -7.39 -18.27
N TRP A 212 7.96 -8.22 -17.27
CA TRP A 212 7.09 -8.39 -16.10
C TRP A 212 7.23 -7.32 -15.02
N PHE A 213 8.24 -6.44 -15.10
CA PHE A 213 8.50 -5.37 -14.12
C PHE A 213 7.54 -4.17 -14.18
N GLY A 214 6.33 -4.34 -14.72
CA GLY A 214 5.37 -3.27 -14.92
C GLY A 214 5.63 -2.47 -16.22
N SER A 215 4.56 -2.13 -16.92
CA SER A 215 4.64 -1.38 -18.17
C SER A 215 4.60 0.12 -17.91
N ILE A 216 5.35 0.86 -18.73
CA ILE A 216 5.27 2.33 -18.84
C ILE A 216 4.87 2.75 -20.26
N THR A 217 4.39 1.80 -21.06
CA THR A 217 4.04 1.97 -22.48
C THR A 217 2.83 2.88 -22.64
N GLY A 218 2.78 3.58 -23.76
CA GLY A 218 1.70 4.51 -24.09
C GLY A 218 2.05 5.96 -23.78
N GLY A 219 1.37 6.90 -24.45
CA GLY A 219 1.74 8.31 -24.42
C GLY A 219 2.98 8.63 -25.25
N SER A 220 3.53 9.82 -25.04
CA SER A 220 4.70 10.31 -25.80
C SER A 220 6.01 9.93 -25.11
N ALA A 221 7.07 9.75 -25.90
CA ALA A 221 8.45 9.64 -25.40
C ALA A 221 8.89 10.88 -24.60
N LEU A 222 8.20 12.02 -24.73
CA LEU A 222 8.40 13.18 -23.86
C LEU A 222 8.10 12.91 -22.37
N LYS A 223 7.52 11.74 -22.02
CA LYS A 223 7.38 11.27 -20.62
C LYS A 223 8.71 11.25 -19.86
N PHE A 224 9.83 11.10 -20.57
CA PHE A 224 11.17 11.10 -19.98
C PHE A 224 11.70 12.53 -19.74
N GLY A 225 10.93 13.58 -20.05
CA GLY A 225 11.36 14.98 -19.95
C GLY A 225 12.35 15.41 -21.04
N LEU A 226 12.92 14.45 -21.78
CA LEU A 226 13.86 14.62 -22.86
C LEU A 226 13.53 13.60 -23.97
N TYR A 227 13.58 14.06 -25.22
CA TYR A 227 13.24 13.26 -26.39
C TYR A 227 14.26 13.48 -27.51
N GLN A 228 14.64 12.40 -28.18
CA GLN A 228 15.43 12.42 -29.40
C GLN A 228 14.57 12.05 -30.60
N SER A 229 14.57 12.90 -31.63
CA SER A 229 13.90 12.64 -32.90
C SER A 229 14.52 11.42 -33.59
N ALA A 230 13.70 10.45 -34.03
CA ALA A 230 14.21 9.32 -34.81
C ALA A 230 14.68 9.75 -36.21
N GLU A 231 14.04 10.78 -36.78
CA GLU A 231 14.29 11.25 -38.13
C GLU A 231 15.48 12.22 -38.19
N THR A 232 15.50 13.21 -37.28
CA THR A 232 16.49 14.30 -37.31
C THR A 232 17.62 14.13 -36.31
N GLN A 233 17.50 13.19 -35.35
CA GLN A 233 18.42 13.01 -34.22
C GLN A 233 18.54 14.23 -33.29
N GLU A 234 17.72 15.26 -33.50
CA GLU A 234 17.67 16.46 -32.69
C GLU A 234 16.99 16.19 -31.34
N TRP A 235 17.42 16.94 -30.33
CA TRP A 235 16.89 16.88 -28.98
C TRP A 235 15.76 17.87 -28.77
N ALA A 236 14.76 17.49 -27.98
CA ALA A 236 13.67 18.35 -27.57
C ALA A 236 13.17 18.01 -26.16
N THR A 237 12.47 18.97 -25.56
CA THR A 237 11.75 18.83 -24.28
C THR A 237 10.35 19.42 -24.38
N GLY A 238 9.64 19.52 -23.27
CA GLY A 238 8.28 20.05 -23.18
C GLY A 238 7.21 18.96 -23.23
N THR A 239 6.04 19.31 -23.73
CA THR A 239 4.88 18.40 -23.80
C THR A 239 4.59 17.99 -25.23
N PRO A 240 3.79 16.93 -25.47
CA PRO A 240 3.41 16.53 -26.82
C PRO A 240 2.75 17.66 -27.63
N GLN A 241 2.02 18.56 -26.95
CA GLN A 241 1.36 19.71 -27.55
C GLN A 241 2.30 20.92 -27.74
N LYS A 242 3.38 21.01 -26.95
CA LYS A 242 4.32 22.13 -26.97
C LYS A 242 5.75 21.62 -26.79
N GLN A 243 6.33 21.16 -27.90
CA GLN A 243 7.73 20.74 -27.93
C GLN A 243 8.66 21.94 -28.07
N VAL A 244 9.78 21.87 -27.38
CA VAL A 244 10.83 22.90 -27.37
C VAL A 244 12.14 22.25 -27.83
N PRO A 245 12.69 22.65 -28.98
CA PRO A 245 14.00 22.17 -29.43
C PRO A 245 15.10 22.49 -28.42
N LEU A 246 16.07 21.60 -28.29
CA LEU A 246 17.21 21.73 -27.39
C LEU A 246 18.53 21.59 -28.16
N ALA A 247 19.47 22.48 -27.86
CA ALA A 247 20.86 22.27 -28.19
C ALA A 247 21.45 21.13 -27.34
N LEU A 248 22.53 20.52 -27.82
CA LEU A 248 23.21 19.40 -27.14
C LEU A 248 23.53 19.69 -25.68
N GLU A 249 24.11 20.87 -25.38
CA GLU A 249 24.42 21.28 -24.00
C GLU A 249 23.19 21.33 -23.09
N GLY A 250 22.03 21.76 -23.63
CA GLY A 250 20.77 21.78 -22.90
C GLY A 250 20.26 20.36 -22.60
N ALA A 251 20.38 19.45 -23.57
CA ALA A 251 20.04 18.04 -23.38
C ALA A 251 20.95 17.36 -22.34
N ILE A 252 22.26 17.61 -22.40
CA ILE A 252 23.24 17.13 -21.41
C ILE A 252 22.89 17.66 -20.01
N ALA A 253 22.55 18.95 -19.88
CA ALA A 253 22.18 19.54 -18.59
C ALA A 253 20.92 18.88 -17.99
N ILE A 254 19.93 18.53 -18.81
CA ILE A 254 18.75 17.79 -18.36
C ILE A 254 19.12 16.37 -17.91
N ALA A 255 19.89 15.63 -18.72
CA ALA A 255 20.31 14.27 -18.38
C ALA A 255 21.12 14.23 -17.07
N ARG A 256 22.06 15.17 -16.87
CA ARG A 256 22.81 15.35 -15.61
C ARG A 256 21.87 15.55 -14.42
N ARG A 257 20.93 16.49 -14.54
CA ARG A 257 19.97 16.79 -13.47
C ARG A 257 19.11 15.57 -13.13
N GLN A 258 18.62 14.85 -14.14
CA GLN A 258 17.82 13.64 -13.93
C GLN A 258 18.64 12.52 -13.29
N ARG A 259 19.89 12.27 -13.72
CA ARG A 259 20.83 11.36 -13.06
C ARG A 259 20.96 11.68 -11.58
N ASP A 260 21.29 12.93 -11.26
CA ASP A 260 21.56 13.36 -9.89
C ASP A 260 20.33 13.17 -8.99
N GLN A 261 19.14 13.47 -9.51
CA GLN A 261 17.87 13.25 -8.81
C GLN A 261 17.54 11.76 -8.62
N LEU A 262 17.78 10.90 -9.61
CA LEU A 262 17.60 9.45 -9.47
C LEU A 262 18.53 8.86 -8.40
N ILE A 263 19.78 9.34 -8.34
CA ILE A 263 20.75 8.93 -7.31
C ILE A 263 20.32 9.42 -5.93
N ALA A 264 19.82 10.66 -5.82
CA ALA A 264 19.31 11.19 -4.57
C ALA A 264 18.09 10.40 -4.05
N ALA A 265 17.12 10.10 -4.92
CA ALA A 265 15.96 9.28 -4.57
C ALA A 265 16.35 7.84 -4.19
N HIS A 266 17.34 7.26 -4.86
CA HIS A 266 17.93 5.98 -4.45
C HIS A 266 18.52 6.04 -3.04
N GLY A 267 19.18 7.14 -2.66
CA GLY A 267 19.71 7.33 -1.30
C GLY A 267 18.63 7.36 -0.23
N VAL A 268 17.50 8.03 -0.50
CA VAL A 268 16.32 8.05 0.39
C VAL A 268 15.80 6.63 0.61
N LEU A 269 15.55 5.90 -0.48
CA LEU A 269 14.98 4.55 -0.41
C LEU A 269 15.95 3.53 0.20
N SER A 270 17.26 3.62 -0.07
CA SER A 270 18.27 2.74 0.55
C SER A 270 18.31 2.89 2.07
N THR A 271 18.16 4.12 2.55
CA THR A 271 18.11 4.42 3.99
C THR A 271 16.85 3.80 4.59
N ALA A 272 15.69 4.02 3.95
CA ALA A 272 14.42 3.47 4.40
C ALA A 272 14.35 1.94 4.36
N GLU A 273 15.00 1.27 3.39
CA GLU A 273 15.01 -0.20 3.28
C GLU A 273 15.70 -0.90 4.45
N SER A 274 16.56 -0.17 5.18
CA SER A 274 17.23 -0.67 6.37
C SER A 274 16.31 -0.65 7.60
N ASP A 275 15.20 0.08 7.54
CA ASP A 275 14.20 0.19 8.60
C ASP A 275 13.15 -0.92 8.46
N PRO A 276 12.87 -1.72 9.52
CA PRO A 276 11.76 -2.68 9.49
C PRO A 276 10.38 -2.01 9.34
N ASN A 277 10.22 -0.74 9.73
CA ASN A 277 8.99 0.05 9.72
C ASN A 277 9.21 1.41 9.02
N PRO A 278 9.45 1.40 7.70
CA PRO A 278 9.79 2.61 6.96
C PRO A 278 8.66 3.65 6.97
N ASP A 279 9.01 4.92 7.20
CA ASP A 279 8.07 6.04 7.11
C ASP A 279 7.82 6.45 5.66
N PHE A 280 6.71 5.98 5.10
CA PHE A 280 6.32 6.26 3.71
C PHE A 280 5.91 7.72 3.45
N GLU A 281 5.50 8.46 4.48
CA GLU A 281 5.17 9.89 4.34
C GLU A 281 6.47 10.70 4.22
N GLN A 282 7.46 10.38 5.05
CA GLN A 282 8.78 11.00 4.97
C GLN A 282 9.49 10.63 3.65
N ILE A 283 9.41 9.37 3.21
CA ILE A 283 9.94 8.94 1.90
C ILE A 283 9.33 9.77 0.77
N GLN A 284 8.00 9.95 0.77
CA GLN A 284 7.31 10.76 -0.23
C GLN A 284 7.84 12.20 -0.22
N ALA A 285 7.88 12.84 0.96
CA ALA A 285 8.31 14.23 1.10
C ALA A 285 9.77 14.43 0.65
N ASP A 286 10.65 13.49 0.98
CA ASP A 286 12.06 13.56 0.59
C ASP A 286 12.27 13.35 -0.91
N ILE A 287 11.54 12.43 -1.53
CA ILE A 287 11.62 12.23 -2.99
C ILE A 287 11.07 13.45 -3.74
N GLU A 288 9.96 14.03 -3.30
CA GLU A 288 9.42 15.27 -3.89
C GLU A 288 10.43 16.43 -3.81
N ARG A 289 11.13 16.54 -2.67
CA ARG A 289 12.13 17.58 -2.42
C ARG A 289 13.42 17.37 -3.19
N LEU A 290 13.94 16.14 -3.23
CA LEU A 290 15.26 15.82 -3.78
C LEU A 290 15.24 15.45 -5.26
N ALA A 291 14.11 14.96 -5.77
CA ALA A 291 13.96 14.46 -7.13
C ALA A 291 12.70 14.98 -7.85
N PRO A 292 12.47 16.31 -7.89
CA PRO A 292 11.21 16.87 -8.37
C PRO A 292 10.90 16.60 -9.85
N ASP A 293 11.90 16.36 -10.70
CA ASP A 293 11.69 16.12 -12.14
C ASP A 293 11.46 14.64 -12.48
N VAL A 294 11.82 13.72 -11.59
CA VAL A 294 11.82 12.27 -11.88
C VAL A 294 11.03 11.46 -10.86
N GLY A 295 11.00 11.86 -9.59
CA GLY A 295 10.43 11.12 -8.47
C GLY A 295 8.95 10.79 -8.65
N GLU A 296 8.18 11.73 -9.19
CA GLU A 296 6.75 11.55 -9.48
C GLU A 296 6.46 11.18 -10.94
N THR A 297 7.47 10.81 -11.72
CA THR A 297 7.25 10.33 -13.09
C THR A 297 7.04 8.82 -13.13
N ILE A 298 6.28 8.32 -14.11
CA ILE A 298 6.05 6.88 -14.29
C ILE A 298 7.39 6.15 -14.53
N TRP A 299 8.31 6.74 -15.30
CA TRP A 299 9.59 6.12 -15.62
C TRP A 299 10.58 6.15 -14.46
N GLY A 300 10.66 7.28 -13.72
CA GLY A 300 11.49 7.39 -12.52
C GLY A 300 11.02 6.43 -11.44
N HIS A 301 9.71 6.30 -11.24
CA HIS A 301 9.17 5.29 -10.33
C HIS A 301 9.47 3.85 -10.78
N LYS A 302 9.44 3.54 -12.10
CA LYS A 302 9.88 2.22 -12.59
C LYS A 302 11.36 1.97 -12.29
N TYR A 303 12.23 2.94 -12.58
CA TYR A 303 13.65 2.87 -12.23
C TYR A 303 13.86 2.57 -10.74
N LEU A 304 13.20 3.32 -9.85
CA LEU A 304 13.32 3.12 -8.40
C LEU A 304 12.74 1.76 -7.97
N SER A 305 11.65 1.30 -8.57
CA SER A 305 11.09 -0.04 -8.32
C SER A 305 12.01 -1.19 -8.71
N LEU A 306 12.93 -0.97 -9.65
CA LEU A 306 13.94 -1.95 -10.07
C LEU A 306 15.10 -2.03 -9.08
N LEU A 307 15.43 -0.92 -8.42
CA LEU A 307 16.50 -0.85 -7.42
C LEU A 307 16.01 -1.22 -6.01
N HIS A 308 14.76 -0.86 -5.67
CA HIS A 308 14.16 -0.99 -4.34
C HIS A 308 12.85 -1.78 -4.35
N PRO A 309 12.89 -3.10 -4.69
CA PRO A 309 11.70 -3.94 -4.81
C PRO A 309 10.91 -4.16 -3.52
N THR A 310 11.49 -3.84 -2.35
CA THR A 310 10.83 -4.05 -1.07
C THR A 310 9.96 -2.88 -0.69
N LEU A 311 10.24 -1.66 -1.17
CA LEU A 311 9.46 -0.46 -0.86
C LEU A 311 8.60 0.05 -2.01
N VAL A 312 8.99 -0.23 -3.26
CA VAL A 312 8.37 0.40 -4.44
C VAL A 312 7.72 -0.66 -5.33
N SER A 313 6.42 -0.47 -5.62
CA SER A 313 5.61 -1.45 -6.36
C SER A 313 5.81 -1.38 -7.88
N ALA A 314 5.37 -2.42 -8.59
CA ALA A 314 5.37 -2.45 -10.06
C ALA A 314 4.12 -1.78 -10.67
N PHE A 315 3.44 -0.90 -9.92
CA PHE A 315 2.33 -0.06 -10.37
C PHE A 315 2.80 1.39 -10.57
N HIS A 316 3.45 1.66 -11.70
CA HIS A 316 4.14 2.95 -11.88
C HIS A 316 3.22 4.12 -12.24
N ALA A 317 2.05 3.85 -12.80
CA ALA A 317 1.00 4.85 -12.94
C ALA A 317 0.16 4.88 -11.66
N ILE A 318 0.05 6.05 -11.03
CA ILE A 318 -0.70 6.20 -9.78
C ILE A 318 -2.17 5.76 -9.91
N ALA A 319 -2.78 5.93 -11.08
CA ALA A 319 -4.13 5.45 -11.36
C ALA A 319 -4.27 3.92 -11.19
N TYR A 320 -3.26 3.15 -11.61
CA TYR A 320 -3.22 1.70 -11.38
C TYR A 320 -3.04 1.40 -9.90
N GLN A 321 -2.12 2.09 -9.22
CA GLN A 321 -1.91 1.90 -7.79
C GLN A 321 -3.21 2.09 -7.00
N ARG A 322 -3.92 3.19 -7.24
CA ARG A 322 -5.19 3.53 -6.57
C ARG A 322 -6.32 2.55 -6.90
N TYR A 323 -6.38 2.09 -8.15
CA TYR A 323 -7.33 1.06 -8.57
C TYR A 323 -7.13 -0.22 -7.77
N GLU A 324 -5.89 -0.70 -7.65
CA GLU A 324 -5.57 -1.92 -6.92
C GLU A 324 -5.83 -1.77 -5.42
N LEU A 325 -5.46 -0.62 -4.83
CA LEU A 325 -5.80 -0.31 -3.44
C LEU A 325 -7.31 -0.33 -3.18
N THR A 326 -8.11 0.19 -4.11
CA THR A 326 -9.57 0.12 -4.02
C THR A 326 -10.07 -1.32 -4.01
N LYS A 327 -9.50 -2.20 -4.85
CA LYS A 327 -9.83 -3.65 -4.88
C LYS A 327 -9.42 -4.37 -3.61
N LEU A 328 -8.38 -3.88 -2.94
CA LEU A 328 -7.91 -4.33 -1.64
C LEU A 328 -8.65 -3.68 -0.45
N VAL A 329 -9.69 -2.88 -0.73
CA VAL A 329 -10.49 -2.16 0.28
C VAL A 329 -9.62 -1.18 1.09
N LYS A 330 -8.72 -0.47 0.39
CA LYS A 330 -7.82 0.53 0.96
C LYS A 330 -8.11 1.92 0.44
N HIS A 331 -7.99 2.89 1.34
CA HIS A 331 -8.06 4.31 1.01
C HIS A 331 -6.71 4.78 0.47
N SER A 332 -6.68 5.11 -0.82
CA SER A 332 -5.49 5.66 -1.47
C SER A 332 -5.46 7.20 -1.42
N SER A 333 -4.27 7.78 -1.34
CA SER A 333 -4.02 9.21 -1.57
C SER A 333 -3.54 9.48 -3.02
N GLU A 334 -3.26 10.75 -3.33
CA GLU A 334 -2.62 11.19 -4.59
C GLU A 334 -1.08 11.06 -4.56
N LYS A 335 -0.52 10.47 -3.49
CA LYS A 335 0.92 10.37 -3.26
C LYS A 335 1.39 8.92 -3.38
N ARG A 336 2.28 8.63 -4.33
CA ARG A 336 2.58 7.24 -4.72
C ARG A 336 3.38 6.46 -3.69
N TYR A 337 4.35 7.09 -3.05
CA TYR A 337 5.22 6.44 -2.07
C TYR A 337 4.45 6.27 -0.75
N GLU A 338 3.63 7.24 -0.36
CA GLU A 338 2.67 7.06 0.73
C GLU A 338 1.79 5.82 0.52
N ASN A 339 1.17 5.70 -0.65
CA ASN A 339 0.34 4.56 -1.02
C ASN A 339 1.11 3.22 -1.02
N ALA A 340 2.44 3.25 -1.17
CA ALA A 340 3.26 2.04 -1.20
C ALA A 340 3.22 1.26 0.12
N ARG A 341 2.95 1.94 1.25
CA ARG A 341 2.78 1.32 2.59
C ARG A 341 1.83 0.13 2.56
N TYR A 342 0.70 0.26 1.88
CA TYR A 342 -0.30 -0.80 1.83
C TYR A 342 0.26 -2.04 1.13
N PHE A 343 0.92 -1.87 -0.01
CA PHE A 343 1.51 -2.99 -0.73
C PHE A 343 2.66 -3.63 0.04
N PHE A 344 3.47 -2.84 0.75
CA PHE A 344 4.52 -3.32 1.63
C PHE A 344 3.96 -4.26 2.72
N HIS A 345 2.97 -3.81 3.48
CA HIS A 345 2.38 -4.60 4.56
C HIS A 345 1.58 -5.80 4.04
N ILE A 346 0.82 -5.65 2.96
CA ILE A 346 0.06 -6.77 2.36
C ILE A 346 1.00 -7.84 1.81
N ALA A 347 2.10 -7.45 1.14
CA ALA A 347 3.08 -8.40 0.63
C ALA A 347 3.68 -9.24 1.79
N ARG A 348 4.04 -8.58 2.90
CA ARG A 348 4.54 -9.26 4.11
C ARG A 348 3.48 -10.18 4.72
N GLN A 349 2.25 -9.70 4.90
CA GLN A 349 1.14 -10.50 5.41
C GLN A 349 0.93 -11.79 4.61
N LEU A 350 1.10 -11.74 3.29
CA LEU A 350 0.87 -12.86 2.40
C LEU A 350 2.14 -13.70 2.10
N GLY A 351 3.29 -13.31 2.65
CA GLY A 351 4.59 -13.95 2.37
C GLY A 351 5.05 -13.80 0.91
N MET A 352 4.63 -12.72 0.25
CA MET A 352 4.95 -12.40 -1.13
C MET A 352 5.99 -11.28 -1.20
N THR A 353 6.70 -11.16 -2.32
CA THR A 353 7.39 -9.90 -2.67
C THR A 353 6.37 -8.90 -3.21
N MET A 354 6.67 -7.59 -3.16
CA MET A 354 5.80 -6.58 -3.78
C MET A 354 5.62 -6.81 -5.29
N PHE A 355 6.65 -7.37 -5.92
CA PHE A 355 6.62 -7.74 -7.33
C PHE A 355 5.64 -8.91 -7.60
N GLU A 356 5.71 -9.98 -6.81
CA GLU A 356 4.77 -11.10 -6.86
C GLU A 356 3.33 -10.63 -6.62
N LEU A 357 3.13 -9.81 -5.58
CA LEU A 357 1.83 -9.20 -5.28
C LEU A 357 1.33 -8.39 -6.49
N SER A 358 2.17 -7.56 -7.10
CA SER A 358 1.80 -6.72 -8.24
C SER A 358 1.38 -7.54 -9.48
N ILE A 359 2.01 -8.69 -9.74
CA ILE A 359 1.60 -9.60 -10.82
C ILE A 359 0.26 -10.24 -10.49
N THR A 360 0.10 -10.74 -9.27
CA THR A 360 -1.12 -11.43 -8.83
C THR A 360 -2.34 -10.52 -8.90
N LEU A 361 -2.24 -9.29 -8.37
CA LEU A 361 -3.35 -8.33 -8.37
C LEU A 361 -3.78 -7.95 -9.80
N ARG A 362 -2.81 -7.73 -10.69
CA ARG A 362 -3.08 -7.43 -12.09
C ARG A 362 -3.80 -8.58 -12.80
N LYS A 363 -3.44 -9.82 -12.49
CA LYS A 363 -4.13 -11.01 -13.02
C LYS A 363 -5.55 -11.14 -12.49
N LEU A 364 -5.74 -10.86 -11.19
CA LEU A 364 -7.05 -10.91 -10.54
C LEU A 364 -8.00 -9.82 -11.02
N PHE A 365 -7.53 -8.58 -11.09
CA PHE A 365 -8.40 -7.40 -11.23
C PHE A 365 -8.29 -6.72 -12.60
N GLY A 366 -7.29 -7.07 -13.41
CA GLY A 366 -7.05 -6.49 -14.73
C GLY A 366 -6.71 -5.00 -14.71
N ALA A 367 -6.85 -4.34 -15.85
CA ALA A 367 -6.61 -2.90 -15.98
C ALA A 367 -7.75 -2.08 -15.33
N PRO A 368 -7.46 -0.84 -14.87
CA PRO A 368 -8.47 0.11 -14.42
C PRO A 368 -9.59 0.27 -15.44
N ARG A 369 -10.84 0.25 -14.96
CA ARG A 369 -12.04 0.46 -15.77
C ARG A 369 -12.84 1.61 -15.19
N SER A 370 -13.45 2.41 -16.04
CA SER A 370 -14.44 3.38 -15.61
C SER A 370 -15.65 2.62 -15.06
N CYS A 371 -15.88 2.69 -13.75
CA CYS A 371 -17.03 2.08 -13.10
C CYS A 371 -17.98 3.15 -12.57
N TRP A 372 -19.27 2.90 -12.70
CA TRP A 372 -20.29 3.67 -12.01
C TRP A 372 -20.33 3.23 -10.55
N ARG A 373 -20.17 4.17 -9.62
CA ARG A 373 -20.42 3.92 -8.21
C ARG A 373 -21.87 4.28 -7.91
N VAL A 374 -22.64 3.33 -7.42
CA VAL A 374 -23.96 3.63 -6.88
C VAL A 374 -23.79 4.18 -5.48
N GLY A 375 -24.16 5.45 -5.31
CA GLY A 375 -24.21 6.08 -4.00
C GLY A 375 -25.34 5.47 -3.18
N THR A 376 -25.07 5.14 -1.93
CA THR A 376 -26.06 4.62 -0.98
C THR A 376 -26.50 5.68 0.03
N LEU A 377 -26.05 6.92 -0.14
CA LEU A 377 -26.36 8.07 0.69
C LEU A 377 -27.10 9.10 -0.15
N GLY A 378 -28.22 9.60 0.36
CA GLY A 378 -28.85 10.82 -0.11
C GLY A 378 -29.34 11.66 1.06
N ASP A 379 -30.18 12.64 0.78
CA ASP A 379 -30.53 13.69 1.74
C ASP A 379 -31.24 13.17 3.00
N GLU A 380 -31.95 12.04 2.90
CA GLU A 380 -32.65 11.38 4.01
C GLU A 380 -31.81 10.32 4.74
N GLY A 381 -30.53 10.18 4.38
CA GLY A 381 -29.59 9.24 5.00
C GLY A 381 -29.21 8.06 4.12
N SER A 382 -28.87 6.93 4.73
CA SER A 382 -28.41 5.75 3.99
C SER A 382 -29.57 4.89 3.49
N PHE A 383 -29.63 4.71 2.18
CA PHE A 383 -30.52 3.80 1.49
C PHE A 383 -29.99 2.36 1.41
N TRP A 384 -28.78 2.09 1.93
CA TRP A 384 -28.17 0.76 1.89
C TRP A 384 -29.03 -0.34 2.54
N PRO A 385 -29.63 -0.15 3.73
CA PRO A 385 -30.50 -1.18 4.31
C PRO A 385 -31.65 -1.56 3.39
N GLN A 386 -32.30 -0.57 2.77
CA GLN A 386 -33.42 -0.79 1.85
C GLN A 386 -32.99 -1.51 0.57
N MET A 387 -31.86 -1.10 -0.03
CA MET A 387 -31.29 -1.76 -1.21
C MET A 387 -30.88 -3.21 -0.92
N ARG A 388 -30.19 -3.44 0.22
CA ARG A 388 -29.74 -4.76 0.67
C ARG A 388 -30.91 -5.69 0.96
N ASP A 389 -31.87 -5.23 1.77
CA ASP A 389 -32.98 -6.06 2.26
C ASP A 389 -34.05 -6.25 1.19
N GLY A 390 -34.25 -5.25 0.34
CA GLY A 390 -35.16 -5.30 -0.81
C GLY A 390 -34.58 -5.99 -2.06
N SER A 391 -33.30 -6.36 -2.05
CA SER A 391 -32.59 -6.96 -3.20
C SER A 391 -32.72 -6.14 -4.49
N TYR A 392 -32.67 -4.81 -4.40
CA TYR A 392 -32.73 -3.91 -5.55
C TYR A 392 -31.66 -2.82 -5.47
N MET A 393 -31.38 -2.18 -6.61
CA MET A 393 -30.49 -1.04 -6.71
C MET A 393 -31.29 0.17 -7.21
N ALA A 394 -31.42 1.20 -6.37
CA ALA A 394 -32.01 2.46 -6.78
C ALA A 394 -30.91 3.41 -7.29
N VAL A 395 -31.16 4.04 -8.44
CA VAL A 395 -30.27 5.02 -9.06
C VAL A 395 -31.07 6.30 -9.30
N ASN A 396 -30.53 7.46 -8.95
CA ASN A 396 -31.24 8.73 -9.03
C ASN A 396 -30.96 9.49 -10.35
N TRP A 397 -30.71 8.75 -11.43
CA TRP A 397 -30.55 9.29 -12.77
C TRP A 397 -31.25 8.37 -13.78
N PRO A 398 -31.77 8.91 -14.89
CA PRO A 398 -32.29 8.09 -15.97
C PRO A 398 -31.17 7.19 -16.48
N LEU A 399 -31.33 5.88 -16.36
CA LEU A 399 -30.41 4.93 -16.97
C LEU A 399 -30.49 5.13 -18.49
N PRO A 400 -29.36 5.37 -19.20
CA PRO A 400 -29.37 5.25 -20.66
C PRO A 400 -29.87 3.83 -20.98
N SER A 401 -30.72 3.68 -21.99
CA SER A 401 -31.28 2.37 -22.35
C SER A 401 -30.13 1.37 -22.57
N PHE A 402 -29.96 0.43 -21.64
CA PHE A 402 -28.94 -0.61 -21.75
C PHE A 402 -29.45 -1.69 -22.72
N GLY A 403 -29.47 -1.40 -24.02
CA GLY A 403 -29.82 -2.35 -25.07
C GLY A 403 -28.78 -3.48 -25.28
N TRP A 404 -27.81 -3.62 -24.36
CA TRP A 404 -26.72 -4.60 -24.38
C TRP A 404 -26.59 -5.37 -23.06
N LEU A 405 -27.51 -5.17 -22.11
CA LEU A 405 -27.73 -6.08 -20.99
C LEU A 405 -28.73 -7.17 -21.42
N ASP A 406 -28.45 -7.86 -22.52
CA ASP A 406 -29.05 -9.18 -22.73
C ASP A 406 -28.26 -10.17 -21.88
N ASP A 407 -29.00 -11.01 -21.14
CA ASP A 407 -28.49 -12.04 -20.24
C ASP A 407 -27.26 -12.74 -20.82
N ASN A 408 -26.12 -12.63 -20.12
CA ASN A 408 -25.02 -13.56 -20.33
C ASN A 408 -25.28 -14.76 -19.40
N PRO A 409 -25.76 -15.91 -19.90
CA PRO A 409 -26.09 -17.07 -19.08
C PRO A 409 -24.88 -17.70 -18.37
N ASN A 410 -23.66 -17.21 -18.59
CA ASN A 410 -22.43 -17.70 -17.96
C ASN A 410 -21.95 -16.87 -16.76
N SER A 411 -22.71 -15.88 -16.28
CA SER A 411 -22.39 -15.25 -14.98
C SER A 411 -23.21 -15.88 -13.85
N ARG A 412 -22.70 -16.99 -13.30
CA ARG A 412 -23.02 -17.47 -11.96
C ARG A 412 -21.74 -17.65 -11.17
#